data_AF-A0A2E9T7U4-F1
#
_entry.id   AF-A0A2E9T7U4-F1
#
_cell.length_a   1.000
_cell.length_b   1.000
_cell.length_c   1.000
_cell.angle_alpha   90.00
_cell.angle_beta   90.00
_cell.angle_gamma   90.00
#
_symmetry.space_group_name_H-M   'P 1'
#
loop_
_entity.id
_entity.type
_entity.pdbx_description
1 polymer ?
#
loop_
_entity_poly.entity_id
_entity_poly.type
_entity_poly.pdbx_seq_one_letter_code
_entity_poly.pdbx_strand_id
1 'polypeptide(L)'
;MFKNSLKLLNVFCIDNRKISIFIFIYFIILNFWFVNLSNNFKVNQIIEFENQNFYFTPYITFLVHKIITSFFSIEIMGYITIVIIPLFILFLTYKIFNFFISSKFSFLLALLTQSVYNNFNLRDVFFNINNISELLKKDYLLIFNFPFPSISILLFLLVFYQIISNRRMSDLNKITLYTLLIFSFFYVNALDSFFLIPIWILILLFDFKKISLKNKVFQLILGNIVLLPGLFYGSFKQIHEYSNVNLYNIILYNVFPLILSLILYFVKRIDLNEVWFKFKIIYLFNFIEIFITLLVYLKIFNINLETANKQILQFPIHMMYYLPLIYYLKRNPFKYNYGIESKSLSIRISKISYFIFEKTKNYLFYSLILLIFYFILPR
;
A
#
# COMPACT_ATOMS: atom_id res chain seq x y z
N MET A 1 22.26 16.95 13.07
CA MET A 1 21.93 15.70 12.35
C MET A 1 21.47 14.58 13.28
N PHE A 2 22.15 14.30 14.41
CA PHE A 2 21.78 13.24 15.38
C PHE A 2 20.39 13.37 16.07
N LYS A 3 19.85 14.59 16.25
CA LYS A 3 18.47 14.76 16.78
C LYS A 3 17.37 14.25 15.81
N ASN A 4 17.66 14.18 14.51
CA ASN A 4 16.72 13.65 13.52
C ASN A 4 16.80 12.12 13.38
N SER A 5 17.97 11.50 13.64
CA SER A 5 18.09 10.04 13.62
C SER A 5 17.36 9.37 14.80
N LEU A 6 17.36 9.99 15.99
CA LEU A 6 16.53 9.54 17.12
C LEU A 6 15.02 9.62 16.83
N LYS A 7 14.56 10.63 16.07
CA LYS A 7 13.16 10.70 15.61
C LYS A 7 12.81 9.60 14.61
N LEU A 8 13.76 9.18 13.78
CA LEU A 8 13.61 8.05 12.86
C LEU A 8 13.50 6.72 13.62
N LEU A 9 14.27 6.54 14.70
CA LEU A 9 14.13 5.36 15.57
C LEU A 9 12.79 5.34 16.31
N ASN A 10 12.27 6.49 16.74
CA ASN A 10 10.92 6.59 17.31
C ASN A 10 9.81 6.19 16.33
N VAL A 11 10.07 6.22 15.01
CA VAL A 11 9.12 5.67 14.03
C VAL A 11 8.87 4.20 14.37
N PHE A 12 9.90 3.45 14.77
CA PHE A 12 9.88 2.01 15.05
C PHE A 12 9.32 1.60 16.43
N CYS A 13 9.01 2.55 17.32
CA CYS A 13 8.40 2.23 18.61
C CYS A 13 6.89 1.95 18.50
N ILE A 14 6.43 0.92 19.21
CA ILE A 14 5.01 0.55 19.33
C ILE A 14 4.58 0.62 20.78
N ASP A 15 3.71 1.58 21.08
CA ASP A 15 3.26 1.82 22.45
C ASP A 15 2.31 0.73 22.97
N ASN A 16 1.72 -0.07 22.07
CA ASN A 16 0.75 -1.10 22.42
C ASN A 16 1.40 -2.48 22.58
N ARG A 17 1.62 -2.89 23.84
CA ARG A 17 2.20 -4.20 24.21
C ARG A 17 1.59 -5.39 23.47
N LYS A 18 0.26 -5.41 23.25
CA LYS A 18 -0.41 -6.53 22.55
C LYS A 18 0.01 -6.62 21.09
N ILE A 19 0.15 -5.48 20.41
CA ILE A 19 0.59 -5.43 19.01
C ILE A 19 2.05 -5.83 18.91
N SER A 20 2.89 -5.41 19.86
CA SER A 20 4.30 -5.82 19.92
C SER A 20 4.46 -7.34 20.01
N ILE A 21 3.62 -8.02 20.81
CA ILE A 21 3.59 -9.50 20.88
C ILE A 21 3.26 -10.10 19.51
N PHE A 22 2.24 -9.59 18.82
CA PHE A 22 1.87 -10.13 17.51
C PHE A 22 2.92 -9.89 16.42
N ILE A 23 3.65 -8.77 16.49
CA ILE A 23 4.78 -8.52 15.58
C ILE A 23 5.92 -9.49 15.86
N PHE A 24 6.18 -9.80 17.12
CA PHE A 24 7.15 -10.83 17.48
C PHE A 24 6.73 -12.21 16.98
N ILE A 25 5.44 -12.58 17.09
CA ILE A 25 4.90 -13.82 16.50
C ILE A 25 5.10 -13.83 14.98
N TYR A 26 4.78 -12.73 14.29
CA TYR A 26 5.00 -12.62 12.85
C TYR A 26 6.48 -12.76 12.47
N PHE A 27 7.38 -12.15 13.24
CA PHE A 27 8.82 -12.32 13.08
C PHE A 27 9.24 -13.79 13.20
N ILE A 28 8.73 -14.53 14.20
CA ILE A 28 8.99 -15.97 14.32
C ILE A 28 8.50 -16.73 13.08
N ILE A 29 7.31 -16.42 12.57
CA ILE A 29 6.77 -17.04 11.34
C ILE A 29 7.67 -16.77 10.13
N LEU A 30 8.19 -15.55 9.97
CA LEU A 30 9.12 -15.23 8.89
C LEU A 30 10.45 -15.98 9.02
N ASN A 31 10.98 -16.16 10.25
CA ASN A 31 12.16 -17.00 10.46
C ASN A 31 11.88 -18.46 10.07
N PHE A 32 10.69 -18.98 10.37
CA PHE A 32 10.29 -20.31 9.95
C PHE A 32 10.19 -20.45 8.42
N TRP A 33 9.69 -19.42 7.72
CA TRP A 33 9.75 -19.33 6.26
C TRP A 33 11.17 -19.35 5.72
N PHE A 34 12.06 -18.56 6.32
CA PHE A 34 13.46 -18.51 5.90
C PHE A 34 14.12 -19.89 5.98
N VAL A 35 13.96 -20.60 7.11
CA VAL A 35 14.49 -21.95 7.28
C VAL A 35 13.88 -22.94 6.27
N ASN A 36 12.57 -22.87 6.02
CA ASN A 36 11.94 -23.76 5.05
C ASN A 36 12.40 -23.50 3.61
N LEU A 37 12.57 -22.23 3.22
CA LEU A 37 13.01 -21.85 1.87
C LEU A 37 14.50 -22.10 1.66
N SER A 38 15.34 -21.92 2.67
CA SER A 38 16.76 -22.22 2.61
C SER A 38 17.00 -23.72 2.40
N ASN A 39 16.25 -24.57 3.11
CA ASN A 39 16.38 -26.03 3.00
C ASN A 39 15.94 -26.56 1.62
N ASN A 40 15.05 -25.83 0.93
CA ASN A 40 14.51 -26.22 -0.37
C ASN A 40 15.25 -25.57 -1.56
N PHE A 41 16.39 -24.90 -1.34
CA PHE A 41 17.17 -24.17 -2.36
C PHE A 41 16.39 -23.12 -3.17
N LYS A 42 15.24 -22.66 -2.69
CA LYS A 42 14.41 -21.65 -3.37
C LYS A 42 14.90 -20.21 -3.17
N VAL A 43 15.87 -19.99 -2.27
CA VAL A 43 16.40 -18.66 -1.95
C VAL A 43 17.06 -18.01 -3.17
N ASN A 44 17.74 -18.79 -4.03
CA ASN A 44 18.33 -18.26 -5.26
C ASN A 44 17.27 -17.70 -6.21
N GLN A 45 16.17 -18.43 -6.40
CA GLN A 45 15.05 -17.97 -7.25
C GLN A 45 14.42 -16.68 -6.75
N ILE A 46 14.39 -16.47 -5.43
CA ILE A 46 13.83 -15.26 -4.80
C ILE A 46 14.74 -14.04 -4.98
N ILE A 47 16.06 -14.27 -5.08
CA ILE A 47 17.07 -13.20 -5.19
C ILE A 47 17.39 -12.87 -6.65
N GLU A 48 17.09 -13.77 -7.59
CA GLU A 48 17.35 -13.56 -9.01
C GLU A 48 16.58 -12.36 -9.56
N PHE A 49 17.32 -11.40 -10.11
CA PHE A 49 16.74 -10.23 -10.75
C PHE A 49 16.26 -10.57 -12.16
N GLU A 50 14.99 -10.92 -12.29
CA GLU A 50 14.35 -11.09 -13.59
C GLU A 50 14.16 -9.71 -14.27
N ASN A 51 14.94 -9.45 -15.32
CA ASN A 51 14.87 -8.21 -16.11
C ASN A 51 13.60 -8.09 -17.00
N GLN A 52 12.61 -8.97 -16.83
CA GLN A 52 11.56 -9.12 -17.82
C GLN A 52 10.45 -8.06 -17.64
N ASN A 53 10.11 -7.40 -18.75
CA ASN A 53 8.92 -6.56 -18.95
C ASN A 53 8.80 -5.26 -18.13
N PHE A 54 9.92 -4.60 -17.79
CA PHE A 54 9.86 -3.23 -17.27
C PHE A 54 9.74 -2.20 -18.40
N TYR A 55 8.80 -1.27 -18.26
CA TYR A 55 8.67 -0.05 -19.10
C TYR A 55 9.94 0.80 -19.13
N PHE A 56 10.68 0.74 -18.04
CA PHE A 56 11.91 1.45 -17.81
C PHE A 56 12.74 0.59 -16.86
N THR A 57 13.99 0.31 -17.22
CA THR A 57 14.89 -0.43 -16.34
C THR A 57 15.05 0.33 -15.02
N PRO A 58 14.70 -0.25 -13.87
CA PRO A 58 14.75 0.46 -12.61
C PRO A 58 16.19 0.59 -12.10
N TYR A 59 16.93 1.54 -12.67
CA TYR A 59 18.37 1.68 -12.48
C TYR A 59 18.78 1.83 -11.02
N ILE A 60 18.02 2.55 -10.21
CA ILE A 60 18.34 2.72 -8.78
C ILE A 60 18.21 1.38 -8.07
N THR A 61 17.12 0.66 -8.29
CA THR A 61 16.88 -0.64 -7.66
C THR A 61 17.90 -1.69 -8.12
N PHE A 62 18.25 -1.67 -9.41
CA PHE A 62 19.29 -2.52 -9.97
C PHE A 62 20.67 -2.23 -9.36
N LEU A 63 21.02 -0.95 -9.20
CA LEU A 63 22.27 -0.54 -8.57
C LEU A 63 22.31 -0.95 -7.10
N VAL A 64 21.21 -0.76 -6.37
CA VAL A 64 21.07 -1.22 -4.98
C VAL A 64 21.22 -2.74 -4.91
N HIS A 65 20.57 -3.48 -5.80
CA HIS A 65 20.69 -4.93 -5.88
C HIS A 65 22.15 -5.35 -6.09
N LYS A 66 22.84 -4.79 -7.08
CA LYS A 66 24.26 -5.09 -7.37
C LYS A 66 25.19 -4.79 -6.21
N ILE A 67 25.03 -3.63 -5.57
CA ILE A 67 25.84 -3.26 -4.40
C ILE A 67 25.62 -4.30 -3.31
N ILE A 68 24.37 -4.55 -2.97
CA ILE A 68 24.01 -5.45 -1.89
C ILE A 68 24.50 -6.88 -2.16
N THR A 69 24.30 -7.42 -3.36
CA THR A 69 24.76 -8.78 -3.72
C THR A 69 26.28 -8.90 -3.82
N SER A 70 27.00 -7.79 -4.03
CA SER A 70 28.47 -7.78 -3.98
C SER A 70 29.03 -7.83 -2.55
N PHE A 71 28.28 -7.37 -1.55
CA PHE A 71 28.73 -7.28 -0.16
C PHE A 71 28.25 -8.43 0.72
N PHE A 72 27.12 -9.06 0.40
CA PHE A 72 26.48 -10.06 1.26
C PHE A 72 26.39 -11.43 0.60
N SER A 73 26.51 -12.49 1.40
CA SER A 73 26.26 -13.86 0.95
C SER A 73 24.78 -14.09 0.63
N ILE A 74 24.49 -15.12 -0.16
CA ILE A 74 23.13 -15.50 -0.55
C ILE A 74 22.26 -15.76 0.69
N GLU A 75 22.80 -16.35 1.75
CA GLU A 75 22.04 -16.64 2.98
C GLU A 75 21.65 -15.35 3.71
N ILE A 76 22.61 -14.41 3.85
CA ILE A 76 22.34 -13.11 4.48
C ILE A 76 21.30 -12.35 3.65
N MET A 77 21.41 -12.42 2.33
CA MET A 77 20.45 -11.85 1.41
C MET A 77 19.05 -12.45 1.58
N GLY A 78 18.95 -13.78 1.57
CA GLY A 78 17.68 -14.48 1.83
C GLY A 78 17.06 -14.08 3.17
N TYR A 79 17.87 -13.89 4.21
CA TYR A 79 17.37 -13.45 5.51
C TYR A 79 16.84 -12.02 5.47
N ILE A 80 17.56 -11.11 4.81
CA ILE A 80 17.13 -9.73 4.64
C ILE A 80 15.79 -9.67 3.89
N THR A 81 15.64 -10.47 2.83
CA THR A 81 14.49 -10.42 1.92
C THR A 81 13.26 -11.13 2.47
N ILE A 82 13.42 -12.25 3.16
CA ILE A 82 12.32 -13.04 3.69
C ILE A 82 11.89 -12.55 5.08
N VAL A 83 12.82 -12.05 5.90
CA VAL A 83 12.54 -11.69 7.29
C VAL A 83 12.53 -10.19 7.50
N ILE A 84 13.64 -9.52 7.20
CA ILE A 84 13.86 -8.12 7.63
C ILE A 84 12.95 -7.17 6.84
N ILE A 85 12.97 -7.22 5.51
CA ILE A 85 12.19 -6.32 4.65
C ILE A 85 10.67 -6.49 4.89
N PRO A 86 10.08 -7.70 4.89
CA PRO A 86 8.66 -7.88 5.15
C PRO A 86 8.25 -7.39 6.55
N LEU A 87 9.10 -7.58 7.56
CA LEU A 87 8.84 -7.02 8.90
C LEU A 87 8.77 -5.48 8.87
N PHE A 88 9.69 -4.83 8.17
CA PHE A 88 9.66 -3.37 8.02
C PHE A 88 8.45 -2.88 7.22
N ILE A 89 8.06 -3.60 6.17
CA ILE A 89 6.85 -3.29 5.40
C ILE A 89 5.61 -3.40 6.30
N LEU A 90 5.52 -4.42 7.16
CA LEU A 90 4.40 -4.59 8.10
C LEU A 90 4.30 -3.37 9.01
N PHE A 91 5.46 -2.99 9.54
CA PHE A 91 5.59 -1.91 10.48
C PHE A 91 5.15 -0.56 9.87
N LEU A 92 5.65 -0.24 8.67
CA LEU A 92 5.30 0.99 7.98
C LEU A 92 3.83 1.02 7.58
N THR A 93 3.30 -0.08 7.07
CA THR A 93 1.88 -0.21 6.72
C THR A 93 1.00 -0.01 7.94
N TYR A 94 1.36 -0.63 9.07
CA TYR A 94 0.70 -0.41 10.36
C TYR A 94 0.71 1.07 10.75
N LYS A 95 1.85 1.76 10.67
CA LYS A 95 1.97 3.19 11.01
C LYS A 95 1.14 4.08 10.09
N ILE A 96 1.12 3.79 8.79
CA ILE A 96 0.28 4.49 7.82
C ILE A 96 -1.19 4.31 8.18
N PHE A 97 -1.65 3.08 8.43
CA PHE A 97 -3.06 2.83 8.77
C PHE A 97 -3.45 3.41 10.13
N ASN A 98 -2.54 3.38 11.11
CA ASN A 98 -2.74 3.94 12.44
C ASN A 98 -2.87 5.47 12.44
N PHE A 99 -2.45 6.13 11.36
CA PHE A 99 -2.78 7.54 11.15
C PHE A 99 -4.29 7.78 11.00
N PHE A 100 -5.01 6.80 10.43
CA PHE A 100 -6.41 6.95 10.02
C PHE A 100 -7.39 6.25 10.99
N ILE A 101 -7.04 5.06 11.46
CA ILE A 101 -7.90 4.22 12.30
C ILE A 101 -7.17 3.72 13.56
N SER A 102 -7.90 3.08 14.47
CA SER A 102 -7.32 2.59 15.73
C SER A 102 -6.32 1.46 15.53
N SER A 103 -5.26 1.46 16.35
CA SER A 103 -4.11 0.55 16.28
C SER A 103 -4.43 -0.93 16.03
N LYS A 104 -5.43 -1.50 16.70
CA LYS A 104 -5.82 -2.90 16.48
C LYS A 104 -6.20 -3.16 15.02
N PHE A 105 -7.15 -2.40 14.47
CA PHE A 105 -7.56 -2.56 13.07
C PHE A 105 -6.44 -2.22 12.09
N SER A 106 -5.62 -1.22 12.40
CA SER A 106 -4.44 -0.87 11.61
C SER A 106 -3.49 -2.05 11.48
N PHE A 107 -3.24 -2.75 12.59
CA PHE A 107 -2.37 -3.93 12.60
C PHE A 107 -3.00 -5.11 11.85
N LEU A 108 -4.30 -5.35 12.07
CA LEU A 108 -5.03 -6.40 11.36
C LEU A 108 -4.97 -6.22 9.84
N LEU A 109 -5.26 -5.01 9.37
CA LEU A 109 -5.23 -4.69 7.94
C LEU A 109 -3.80 -4.77 7.40
N ALA A 110 -2.80 -4.35 8.16
CA ALA A 110 -1.40 -4.44 7.74
C ALA A 110 -0.93 -5.90 7.60
N LEU A 111 -1.35 -6.79 8.51
CA LEU A 111 -1.11 -8.22 8.36
C LEU A 111 -1.86 -8.79 7.15
N LEU A 112 -3.12 -8.41 6.97
CA LEU A 112 -3.93 -8.86 5.84
C LEU A 112 -3.30 -8.44 4.49
N THR A 113 -2.84 -7.18 4.38
CA THR A 113 -2.15 -6.71 3.17
C THR A 113 -0.94 -7.57 2.81
N GLN A 114 -0.20 -8.06 3.80
CA GLN A 114 0.96 -8.89 3.55
C GLN A 114 0.61 -10.35 3.27
N SER A 115 -0.41 -10.90 3.93
CA SER A 115 -0.84 -12.28 3.70
C SER A 115 -1.45 -12.49 2.32
N VAL A 116 -2.05 -11.45 1.74
CA VAL A 116 -2.67 -11.48 0.41
C VAL A 116 -1.65 -11.11 -0.69
N TYR A 117 -0.42 -10.77 -0.31
CA TYR A 117 0.69 -10.45 -1.23
C TYR A 117 1.25 -11.74 -1.87
N ASN A 118 0.41 -12.44 -2.64
CA ASN A 118 0.70 -13.71 -3.31
C ASN A 118 0.42 -13.62 -4.81
N ASN A 119 1.01 -14.54 -5.58
CA ASN A 119 0.81 -14.67 -7.03
C ASN A 119 -0.64 -14.99 -7.43
N PHE A 120 -1.44 -15.55 -6.53
CA PHE A 120 -2.83 -15.92 -6.77
C PHE A 120 -3.80 -14.89 -6.18
N ASN A 121 -4.87 -14.57 -6.91
CA ASN A 121 -5.92 -13.71 -6.38
C ASN A 121 -6.70 -14.46 -5.30
N LEU A 122 -7.09 -13.76 -4.24
CA LEU A 122 -7.97 -14.29 -3.20
C LEU A 122 -9.31 -14.79 -3.78
N ARG A 123 -9.74 -14.19 -4.89
CA ARG A 123 -10.84 -14.67 -5.75
C ARG A 123 -10.63 -16.12 -6.18
N ASP A 124 -9.46 -16.45 -6.72
CA ASP A 124 -9.18 -17.76 -7.29
C ASP A 124 -9.17 -18.84 -6.19
N VAL A 125 -8.85 -18.47 -4.94
CA VAL A 125 -9.04 -19.33 -3.75
C VAL A 125 -10.52 -19.64 -3.49
N PHE A 126 -11.40 -18.65 -3.62
CA PHE A 126 -12.85 -18.83 -3.40
C PHE A 126 -13.55 -19.59 -4.52
N PHE A 127 -13.11 -19.43 -5.77
CA PHE A 127 -13.73 -20.15 -6.90
C PHE A 127 -13.14 -21.56 -7.10
N ASN A 128 -11.89 -21.79 -6.68
CA ASN A 128 -11.23 -23.09 -6.80
C ASN A 128 -11.06 -23.78 -5.43
N ILE A 129 -12.11 -23.75 -4.59
CA ILE A 129 -12.08 -24.33 -3.23
C ILE A 129 -11.60 -25.80 -3.25
N ASN A 130 -11.97 -26.54 -4.28
CA ASN A 130 -11.65 -27.96 -4.42
C ASN A 130 -10.15 -28.21 -4.72
N ASN A 131 -9.44 -27.23 -5.31
CA ASN A 131 -8.03 -27.33 -5.67
C ASN A 131 -7.14 -26.37 -4.85
N ILE A 132 -7.63 -25.90 -3.70
CA ILE A 132 -6.87 -25.02 -2.79
C ILE A 132 -5.50 -25.59 -2.46
N SER A 133 -5.38 -26.91 -2.28
CA SER A 133 -4.12 -27.55 -1.94
C SER A 133 -3.08 -27.45 -3.06
N GLU A 134 -3.49 -27.46 -4.33
CA GLU A 134 -2.59 -27.31 -5.48
C GLU A 134 -2.22 -25.85 -5.74
N LEU A 135 -3.19 -24.93 -5.60
CA LEU A 135 -2.97 -23.48 -5.71
C LEU A 135 -2.02 -22.98 -4.62
N LEU A 136 -2.13 -23.51 -3.40
CA LEU A 136 -1.29 -23.12 -2.26
C LEU A 136 0.06 -23.87 -2.19
N LYS A 137 0.27 -24.94 -2.98
CA LYS A 137 1.52 -25.72 -2.97
C LYS A 137 2.68 -25.03 -3.69
N LYS A 138 2.41 -24.03 -4.52
CA LYS A 138 3.39 -23.53 -5.51
C LYS A 138 3.96 -22.15 -5.25
N ASP A 139 3.42 -21.35 -4.32
CA ASP A 139 3.81 -19.95 -4.22
C ASP A 139 4.20 -19.54 -2.80
N TYR A 140 5.33 -18.83 -2.70
CA TYR A 140 5.72 -18.06 -1.53
C TYR A 140 5.15 -16.63 -1.64
N LEU A 141 5.18 -15.87 -0.54
CA LEU A 141 4.74 -14.47 -0.55
C LEU A 141 5.61 -13.68 -1.53
N LEU A 142 4.99 -12.97 -2.47
CA LEU A 142 5.70 -12.18 -3.47
C LEU A 142 6.55 -11.06 -2.85
N ILE A 143 6.23 -10.62 -1.64
CA ILE A 143 7.01 -9.64 -0.87
C ILE A 143 8.43 -10.14 -0.57
N PHE A 144 8.68 -11.44 -0.70
CA PHE A 144 10.02 -12.02 -0.56
C PHE A 144 10.89 -11.76 -1.79
N ASN A 145 10.31 -11.55 -2.97
CA ASN A 145 11.08 -11.37 -4.21
C ASN A 145 11.93 -10.11 -4.14
N PHE A 146 13.20 -10.30 -4.46
CA PHE A 146 14.21 -9.26 -4.38
C PHE A 146 14.86 -9.06 -5.74
N PRO A 147 15.03 -7.80 -6.18
CA PRO A 147 14.74 -6.57 -5.46
C PRO A 147 13.28 -6.07 -5.63
N PHE A 148 12.51 -6.66 -6.54
CA PHE A 148 11.08 -6.35 -6.73
C PHE A 148 10.18 -7.48 -6.29
N PRO A 149 9.09 -7.17 -5.58
CA PRO A 149 8.62 -5.85 -5.15
C PRO A 149 9.14 -5.41 -3.77
N SER A 150 9.99 -6.20 -3.12
CA SER A 150 10.41 -5.99 -1.72
C SER A 150 11.03 -4.60 -1.45
N ILE A 151 12.09 -4.21 -2.16
CA ILE A 151 12.74 -2.90 -1.94
C ILE A 151 11.83 -1.76 -2.40
N SER A 152 11.17 -1.91 -3.55
CA SER A 152 10.36 -0.83 -4.12
C SER A 152 9.20 -0.49 -3.19
N ILE A 153 8.49 -1.48 -2.65
CA ILE A 153 7.41 -1.26 -1.68
C ILE A 153 7.96 -0.66 -0.38
N LEU A 154 9.08 -1.14 0.12
CA LEU A 154 9.67 -0.60 1.33
C LEU A 154 9.98 0.90 1.17
N LEU A 155 10.66 1.26 0.08
CA LEU A 155 10.98 2.66 -0.24
C LEU A 155 9.70 3.47 -0.44
N PHE A 156 8.74 2.95 -1.20
CA PHE A 156 7.46 3.62 -1.42
C PHE A 156 6.77 3.94 -0.08
N LEU A 157 6.64 2.97 0.82
CA LEU A 157 5.97 3.15 2.11
C LEU A 157 6.72 4.12 3.02
N LEU A 158 8.06 4.12 3.00
CA LEU A 158 8.86 5.09 3.73
C LEU A 158 8.57 6.51 3.29
N VAL A 159 8.62 6.75 1.97
CA VAL A 159 8.35 8.07 1.37
C VAL A 159 6.91 8.47 1.66
N PHE A 160 5.97 7.56 1.48
CA PHE A 160 4.57 7.83 1.67
C PHE A 160 4.21 8.12 3.13
N TYR A 161 4.77 7.37 4.09
CA TYR A 161 4.63 7.67 5.51
C TYR A 161 5.15 9.06 5.86
N GLN A 162 6.28 9.48 5.28
CA GLN A 162 6.81 10.83 5.49
C GLN A 162 5.89 11.91 4.92
N ILE A 163 5.29 11.69 3.74
CA ILE A 163 4.31 12.62 3.15
C ILE A 163 3.10 12.77 4.07
N ILE A 164 2.52 11.67 4.57
CA ILE A 164 1.34 11.72 5.44
C ILE A 164 1.66 12.32 6.81
N SER A 165 2.81 12.01 7.39
CA SER A 165 3.19 12.52 8.72
C SER A 165 3.51 14.01 8.72
N ASN A 166 4.05 14.53 7.61
CA ASN A 166 4.45 15.93 7.48
C ASN A 166 3.43 16.77 6.69
N ARG A 167 2.12 16.70 7.02
CA ARG A 167 1.05 17.40 6.26
C ARG A 167 1.19 18.93 6.12
N ARG A 168 2.05 19.57 6.93
CA ARG A 168 2.23 21.03 6.96
C ARG A 168 3.68 21.42 6.69
N MET A 169 4.22 20.99 5.55
CA MET A 169 5.50 21.51 5.08
C MET A 169 5.33 22.95 4.61
N SER A 170 6.19 23.84 5.10
CA SER A 170 6.29 25.23 4.62
C SER A 170 7.73 25.61 4.24
N ASP A 171 8.69 24.79 4.66
CA ASP A 171 10.10 24.94 4.34
C ASP A 171 10.38 24.48 2.90
N LEU A 172 10.79 25.42 2.06
CA LEU A 172 11.08 25.19 0.64
C LEU A 172 12.17 24.12 0.45
N ASN A 173 13.18 24.08 1.32
CA ASN A 173 14.30 23.13 1.17
C ASN A 173 13.82 21.69 1.33
N LYS A 174 12.93 21.45 2.31
CA LYS A 174 12.30 20.14 2.50
C LYS A 174 11.45 19.75 1.30
N ILE A 175 10.67 20.70 0.77
CA ILE A 175 9.80 20.44 -0.37
C ILE A 175 10.61 20.16 -1.63
N THR A 176 11.74 20.84 -1.81
CA THR A 176 12.69 20.56 -2.88
C THR A 176 13.26 19.16 -2.76
N LEU A 177 13.69 18.77 -1.56
CA LEU A 177 14.18 17.41 -1.29
C LEU A 177 13.12 16.35 -1.61
N TYR A 178 11.88 16.54 -1.15
CA TYR A 178 10.79 15.61 -1.45
C TYR A 178 10.45 15.56 -2.93
N THR A 179 10.48 16.70 -3.63
CA THR A 179 10.23 16.76 -5.07
C THR A 179 11.28 15.96 -5.84
N LEU A 180 12.57 16.17 -5.55
CA LEU A 180 13.65 15.39 -6.15
C LEU A 180 13.50 13.90 -5.86
N LEU A 181 13.24 13.54 -4.60
CA LEU A 181 13.10 12.16 -4.17
C LEU A 181 11.90 11.47 -4.82
N ILE A 182 10.74 12.11 -4.86
CA ILE A 182 9.51 11.53 -5.43
C ILE A 182 9.63 11.37 -6.95
N PHE A 183 10.15 12.37 -7.65
CA PHE A 183 10.35 12.25 -9.10
C PHE A 183 11.47 11.26 -9.44
N SER A 184 12.50 11.11 -8.59
CA SER A 184 13.51 10.06 -8.74
C SER A 184 12.97 8.63 -8.53
N PHE A 185 11.78 8.49 -7.92
CA PHE A 185 11.15 7.18 -7.69
C PHE A 185 10.84 6.44 -9.00
N PHE A 186 10.71 7.17 -10.12
CA PHE A 186 10.60 6.59 -11.45
C PHE A 186 11.76 5.63 -11.77
N TYR A 187 12.97 5.93 -11.28
CA TYR A 187 14.15 5.08 -11.45
C TYR A 187 14.24 3.94 -10.41
N VAL A 188 13.36 3.96 -9.40
CA VAL A 188 13.19 2.86 -8.43
C VAL A 188 12.15 1.88 -8.95
N ASN A 189 10.94 2.37 -9.26
CA ASN A 189 9.87 1.60 -9.87
C ASN A 189 8.94 2.55 -10.64
N ALA A 190 8.90 2.41 -11.96
CA ALA A 190 8.05 3.25 -12.80
C ALA A 190 6.57 3.13 -12.44
N LEU A 191 6.08 1.92 -12.10
CA LEU A 191 4.68 1.70 -11.75
C LEU A 191 4.28 2.44 -10.47
N ASP A 192 5.05 2.27 -9.40
CA ASP A 192 4.81 2.98 -8.14
C ASP A 192 4.92 4.51 -8.30
N SER A 193 5.81 4.96 -9.19
CA SER A 193 6.00 6.39 -9.46
C SER A 193 4.77 7.03 -10.13
N PHE A 194 3.99 6.28 -10.93
CA PHE A 194 2.72 6.74 -11.48
C PHE A 194 1.68 7.07 -10.40
N PHE A 195 1.83 6.53 -9.19
CA PHE A 195 1.00 6.92 -8.05
C PHE A 195 1.63 8.07 -7.25
N LEU A 196 2.93 7.99 -6.91
CA LEU A 196 3.57 9.01 -6.06
C LEU A 196 3.63 10.38 -6.72
N ILE A 197 4.01 10.45 -8.00
CA ILE A 197 4.25 11.73 -8.68
C ILE A 197 2.95 12.54 -8.79
N PRO A 198 1.81 12.00 -9.30
CA PRO A 198 0.58 12.77 -9.36
C PRO A 198 0.09 13.19 -7.97
N ILE A 199 0.25 12.36 -6.95
CA ILE A 199 -0.14 12.71 -5.57
C ILE A 199 0.69 13.87 -5.05
N TRP A 200 2.00 13.84 -5.28
CA TRP A 200 2.86 14.94 -4.87
C TRP A 200 2.50 16.23 -5.59
N ILE A 201 2.21 16.17 -6.89
CA ILE A 201 1.73 17.32 -7.66
C ILE A 201 0.44 17.88 -7.04
N LEU A 202 -0.55 17.02 -6.73
CA LEU A 202 -1.80 17.44 -6.12
C LEU A 202 -1.58 18.08 -4.73
N ILE A 203 -0.72 17.50 -3.89
CA ILE A 203 -0.36 18.05 -2.58
C ILE A 203 0.31 19.43 -2.75
N LEU A 204 1.25 19.54 -3.68
CA LEU A 204 1.97 20.77 -3.95
C LEU A 204 1.03 21.89 -4.42
N LEU A 205 0.05 21.56 -5.26
CA LEU A 205 -0.95 22.50 -5.75
C LEU A 205 -1.95 22.90 -4.67
N PHE A 206 -2.57 21.95 -3.97
CA PHE A 206 -3.74 22.19 -3.12
C PHE A 206 -3.43 22.35 -1.62
N ASP A 207 -2.45 21.62 -1.09
CA ASP A 207 -2.19 21.58 0.35
C ASP A 207 -1.18 22.61 0.82
N PHE A 208 -0.15 22.88 0.02
CA PHE A 208 0.88 23.87 0.36
C PHE A 208 0.45 25.29 0.01
N LYS A 209 -0.62 25.77 0.66
CA LYS A 209 -1.18 27.12 0.45
C LYS A 209 -0.22 28.27 0.80
N LYS A 210 0.74 28.02 1.69
CA LYS A 210 1.72 29.03 2.14
C LYS A 210 2.85 29.31 1.13
N ILE A 211 2.96 28.50 0.08
CA ILE A 211 4.03 28.61 -0.91
C ILE A 211 3.54 29.45 -2.08
N SER A 212 4.37 30.40 -2.51
CA SER A 212 4.07 31.24 -3.66
C SER A 212 3.90 30.40 -4.93
N LEU A 213 3.07 30.87 -5.86
CA LEU A 213 2.85 30.18 -7.14
C LEU A 213 4.16 29.98 -7.91
N LYS A 214 5.07 30.98 -7.88
CA LYS A 214 6.41 30.89 -8.49
C LYS A 214 7.20 29.68 -7.96
N ASN A 215 7.21 29.49 -6.64
CA ASN A 215 7.91 28.36 -6.02
C ASN A 215 7.23 27.04 -6.38
N LYS A 216 5.90 26.98 -6.45
CA LYS A 216 5.19 25.77 -6.91
C LYS A 216 5.58 25.39 -8.34
N VAL A 217 5.57 26.36 -9.25
CA VAL A 217 5.98 26.16 -10.65
C VAL A 217 7.45 25.72 -10.73
N PHE A 218 8.34 26.34 -9.95
CA PHE A 218 9.75 25.94 -9.89
C PHE A 218 9.91 24.47 -9.49
N GLN A 219 9.19 24.00 -8.47
CA GLN A 219 9.23 22.59 -8.06
C GLN A 219 8.72 21.65 -9.16
N LEU A 220 7.66 22.04 -9.88
CA LEU A 220 7.17 21.25 -11.01
C LEU A 220 8.21 21.16 -12.13
N ILE A 221 8.86 22.27 -12.47
CA ILE A 221 9.94 22.29 -13.47
C ILE A 221 11.09 21.39 -13.01
N LEU A 222 11.53 21.54 -11.75
CA LEU A 222 12.60 20.73 -11.17
C LEU A 222 12.27 19.23 -11.22
N GLY A 223 11.06 18.84 -10.82
CA GLY A 223 10.61 17.46 -10.92
C GLY A 223 10.66 16.94 -12.35
N ASN A 224 10.13 17.71 -13.31
CA ASN A 224 10.17 17.31 -14.72
C ASN A 224 11.60 17.14 -15.24
N ILE A 225 12.55 18.00 -14.85
CA ILE A 225 13.97 17.84 -15.19
C ILE A 225 14.51 16.48 -14.72
N VAL A 226 14.12 16.04 -13.52
CA VAL A 226 14.51 14.71 -12.99
C VAL A 226 13.88 13.57 -13.80
N LEU A 227 12.64 13.71 -14.28
CA LEU A 227 11.96 12.67 -15.07
C LEU A 227 12.43 12.59 -16.52
N LEU A 228 12.87 13.70 -17.11
CA LEU A 228 13.17 13.79 -18.54
C LEU A 228 14.10 12.67 -19.04
N PRO A 229 15.25 12.37 -18.39
CA PRO A 229 16.11 11.28 -18.85
C PRO A 229 15.37 9.94 -18.91
N GLY A 230 14.60 9.60 -17.87
CA GLY A 230 13.80 8.38 -17.82
C GLY A 230 12.75 8.28 -18.92
N LEU A 231 12.11 9.40 -19.26
CA LEU A 231 11.12 9.46 -20.34
C LEU A 231 11.77 9.38 -21.74
N PHE A 232 12.95 9.96 -21.92
CA PHE A 232 13.66 9.94 -23.20
C PHE A 232 14.29 8.58 -23.51
N TYR A 233 14.88 7.93 -22.50
CA TYR A 233 15.56 6.64 -22.66
C TYR A 233 14.65 5.43 -22.41
N GLY A 234 13.44 5.63 -21.89
CA GLY A 234 12.48 4.55 -21.65
C GLY A 234 11.88 3.98 -22.93
N SER A 235 11.55 2.69 -22.90
CA SER A 235 10.96 1.95 -24.03
C SER A 235 9.43 2.16 -24.14
N PHE A 236 8.87 3.20 -23.53
CA PHE A 236 7.42 3.50 -23.52
C PHE A 236 6.79 3.55 -24.92
N LYS A 237 7.57 3.92 -25.94
CA LYS A 237 7.10 4.00 -27.33
C LYS A 237 7.06 2.65 -28.05
N GLN A 238 7.73 1.63 -27.55
CA GLN A 238 7.93 0.35 -28.24
C GLN A 238 6.93 -0.75 -27.79
N ILE A 239 6.25 -0.54 -26.67
CA ILE A 239 5.28 -1.52 -26.14
C ILE A 239 3.93 -1.20 -26.75
N HIS A 240 3.41 -2.07 -27.62
CA HIS A 240 2.09 -1.93 -28.28
C HIS A 240 1.05 -2.96 -27.84
N GLU A 241 1.35 -3.79 -26.83
CA GLU A 241 0.37 -4.73 -26.28
C GLU A 241 -0.55 -4.02 -25.29
N TYR A 242 -1.75 -3.64 -25.75
CA TYR A 242 -2.79 -3.14 -24.86
C TYR A 242 -3.27 -4.28 -23.96
N SER A 243 -3.08 -4.08 -22.66
CA SER A 243 -3.53 -5.03 -21.66
C SER A 243 -5.05 -4.96 -21.45
N ASN A 244 -5.66 -6.12 -21.18
CA ASN A 244 -7.07 -6.17 -20.84
C ASN A 244 -7.29 -5.62 -19.42
N VAL A 245 -8.16 -4.62 -19.31
CA VAL A 245 -8.56 -4.04 -18.04
C VAL A 245 -9.44 -5.03 -17.27
N ASN A 246 -9.01 -5.45 -16.09
CA ASN A 246 -9.82 -6.32 -15.23
C ASN A 246 -10.87 -5.50 -14.46
N LEU A 247 -12.07 -5.38 -15.03
CA LEU A 247 -13.19 -4.64 -14.44
C LEU A 247 -13.55 -5.11 -13.02
N TYR A 248 -13.38 -6.40 -12.71
CA TYR A 248 -13.64 -6.92 -11.37
C TYR A 248 -12.77 -6.22 -10.31
N ASN A 249 -11.50 -5.99 -10.62
CA ASN A 249 -10.57 -5.35 -9.69
C ASN A 249 -10.94 -3.88 -9.46
N ILE A 250 -11.25 -3.14 -10.53
CA ILE A 250 -11.70 -1.75 -10.40
C ILE A 250 -12.98 -1.68 -9.55
N ILE A 251 -13.93 -2.57 -9.82
CA ILE A 251 -15.19 -2.58 -9.07
C ILE A 251 -14.91 -2.86 -7.59
N LEU A 252 -14.13 -3.89 -7.28
CA LEU A 252 -13.91 -4.31 -5.90
C LEU A 252 -13.01 -3.34 -5.12
N TYR A 253 -11.90 -2.87 -5.69
CA TYR A 253 -10.92 -2.07 -4.97
C TYR A 253 -11.21 -0.57 -5.03
N ASN A 254 -11.80 -0.07 -6.12
CA ASN A 254 -11.96 1.37 -6.30
C ASN A 254 -13.41 1.81 -6.10
N VAL A 255 -14.37 1.14 -6.74
CA VAL A 255 -15.78 1.57 -6.76
C VAL A 255 -16.54 1.12 -5.51
N PHE A 256 -16.39 -0.12 -5.09
CA PHE A 256 -17.10 -0.70 -3.96
C PHE A 256 -16.85 0.05 -2.64
N PRO A 257 -15.61 0.41 -2.23
CA PRO A 257 -15.41 1.21 -1.03
C PRO A 257 -16.05 2.62 -1.13
N LEU A 258 -16.17 3.21 -2.33
CA LEU A 258 -16.88 4.47 -2.53
C LEU A 258 -18.38 4.31 -2.33
N ILE A 259 -18.98 3.27 -2.93
CA ILE A 259 -20.41 2.96 -2.77
C ILE A 259 -20.73 2.73 -1.30
N LEU A 260 -19.95 1.91 -0.60
CA LEU A 260 -20.18 1.64 0.81
C LEU A 260 -19.98 2.89 1.68
N SER A 261 -18.99 3.74 1.37
CA SER A 261 -18.80 5.03 2.05
C SER A 261 -20.01 5.95 1.86
N LEU A 262 -20.59 5.97 0.65
CA LEU A 262 -21.80 6.73 0.33
C LEU A 262 -23.04 6.20 1.06
N ILE A 263 -23.18 4.87 1.18
CA ILE A 263 -24.23 4.27 2.02
C ILE A 263 -24.06 4.72 3.47
N LEU A 264 -22.84 4.67 4.02
CA LEU A 264 -22.58 5.12 5.39
C LEU A 264 -22.83 6.60 5.60
N TYR A 265 -22.60 7.44 4.57
CA TYR A 265 -22.91 8.86 4.61
C TYR A 265 -24.39 9.08 4.89
N PHE A 266 -25.28 8.38 4.17
CA PHE A 266 -26.73 8.47 4.40
C PHE A 266 -27.18 7.80 5.70
N VAL A 267 -26.57 6.68 6.10
CA VAL A 267 -26.98 5.93 7.29
C VAL A 267 -26.57 6.65 8.58
N LYS A 268 -25.41 7.30 8.62
CA LYS A 268 -24.82 7.87 9.86
C LYS A 268 -24.72 9.40 9.88
N ARG A 269 -25.10 10.10 8.80
CA ARG A 269 -24.90 11.54 8.61
C ARG A 269 -23.44 11.94 8.86
N ILE A 270 -22.59 11.44 7.97
CA ILE A 270 -21.15 11.74 8.00
C ILE A 270 -20.92 13.17 7.52
N ASP A 271 -20.06 13.92 8.19
CA ASP A 271 -19.66 15.25 7.73
C ASP A 271 -18.63 15.12 6.60
N LEU A 272 -18.95 15.65 5.41
CA LEU A 272 -18.04 15.63 4.26
C LEU A 272 -16.73 16.40 4.52
N ASN A 273 -16.76 17.43 5.38
CA ASN A 273 -15.55 18.17 5.75
C ASN A 273 -14.60 17.30 6.56
N GLU A 274 -15.12 16.48 7.48
CA GLU A 274 -14.33 15.50 8.23
C GLU A 274 -13.72 14.48 7.26
N VAL A 275 -14.53 13.95 6.34
CA VAL A 275 -14.10 12.98 5.32
C VAL A 275 -12.94 13.53 4.53
N TRP A 276 -13.10 14.75 4.00
CA TRP A 276 -12.07 15.41 3.19
C TRP A 276 -10.82 15.69 4.01
N PHE A 277 -10.93 16.32 5.18
CA PHE A 277 -9.77 16.68 5.99
C PHE A 277 -8.96 15.45 6.43
N LYS A 278 -9.65 14.38 6.82
CA LYS A 278 -9.01 13.18 7.35
C LYS A 278 -8.47 12.27 6.25
N PHE A 279 -9.30 11.97 5.25
CA PHE A 279 -9.09 10.91 4.26
C PHE A 279 -8.82 11.39 2.84
N LYS A 280 -8.66 12.71 2.57
CA LYS A 280 -8.37 13.23 1.21
C LYS A 280 -7.30 12.43 0.47
N ILE A 281 -6.19 12.10 1.12
CA ILE A 281 -5.06 11.38 0.49
C ILE A 281 -5.53 10.03 -0.07
N ILE A 282 -6.38 9.31 0.67
CA ILE A 282 -6.94 8.02 0.26
C ILE A 282 -7.83 8.19 -0.98
N TYR A 283 -8.69 9.19 -0.99
CA TYR A 283 -9.53 9.48 -2.16
C TYR A 283 -8.73 9.97 -3.36
N LEU A 284 -7.63 10.70 -3.14
CA LEU A 284 -6.72 11.11 -4.22
C LEU A 284 -6.02 9.91 -4.85
N PHE A 285 -5.52 8.94 -4.06
CA PHE A 285 -5.00 7.68 -4.62
C PHE A 285 -6.06 6.95 -5.44
N ASN A 286 -7.25 6.76 -4.87
CA ASN A 286 -8.33 6.05 -5.56
C ASN A 286 -8.71 6.76 -6.88
N PHE A 287 -8.78 8.09 -6.86
CA PHE A 287 -9.03 8.89 -8.05
C PHE A 287 -7.93 8.72 -9.10
N ILE A 288 -6.66 8.79 -8.70
CA ILE A 288 -5.52 8.61 -9.62
C ILE A 288 -5.52 7.22 -10.23
N GLU A 289 -5.81 6.19 -9.44
CA GLU A 289 -5.90 4.83 -9.95
C GLU A 289 -7.01 4.68 -10.99
N ILE A 290 -8.24 5.11 -10.67
CA ILE A 290 -9.37 5.11 -11.62
C ILE A 290 -8.99 5.88 -12.89
N PHE A 291 -8.34 7.04 -12.74
CA PHE A 291 -7.93 7.87 -13.86
C PHE A 291 -6.90 7.17 -14.75
N ILE A 292 -5.84 6.59 -14.17
CA ILE A 292 -4.83 5.81 -14.92
C ILE A 292 -5.50 4.65 -15.63
N THR A 293 -6.35 3.88 -14.95
CA THR A 293 -7.01 2.73 -15.57
C THR A 293 -7.94 3.15 -16.71
N LEU A 294 -8.63 4.30 -16.58
CA LEU A 294 -9.46 4.85 -17.64
C LEU A 294 -8.62 5.33 -18.83
N LEU A 295 -7.46 5.96 -18.61
CA LEU A 295 -6.54 6.34 -19.69
C LEU A 295 -6.06 5.11 -20.48
N VAL A 296 -5.75 4.00 -19.80
CA VAL A 296 -5.34 2.75 -20.45
C VAL A 296 -6.52 2.09 -21.16
N TYR A 297 -7.71 2.07 -20.55
CA TYR A 297 -8.93 1.57 -21.17
C TYR A 297 -9.26 2.30 -22.48
N LEU A 298 -9.11 3.63 -22.49
CA LEU A 298 -9.30 4.48 -23.66
C LEU A 298 -8.12 4.42 -24.66
N LYS A 299 -7.11 3.59 -24.41
CA LYS A 299 -5.91 3.42 -25.25
C LYS A 299 -5.13 4.71 -25.49
N ILE A 300 -5.16 5.65 -24.52
CA ILE A 300 -4.41 6.91 -24.60
C ILE A 300 -2.91 6.68 -24.34
N PHE A 301 -2.59 5.80 -23.39
CA PHE A 301 -1.23 5.33 -23.12
C PHE A 301 -1.22 3.82 -22.96
N ASN A 302 -0.12 3.18 -23.37
CA ASN A 302 0.02 1.74 -23.20
C ASN A 302 0.80 1.40 -21.93
N ILE A 303 0.11 0.79 -20.97
CA ILE A 303 0.68 0.23 -19.75
C ILE A 303 0.20 -1.22 -19.66
N ASN A 304 1.10 -2.11 -19.26
CA ASN A 304 0.85 -3.54 -19.13
C ASN A 304 0.15 -3.66 -17.79
N LEU A 305 -1.16 -3.52 -17.84
CA LEU A 305 -2.02 -3.71 -16.70
C LEU A 305 -2.03 -5.16 -16.25
N GLU A 306 -1.42 -6.14 -16.91
CA GLU A 306 -1.30 -7.45 -16.29
C GLU A 306 -0.29 -7.41 -15.14
N THR A 307 0.90 -6.85 -15.38
CA THR A 307 1.90 -6.62 -14.34
C THR A 307 1.44 -5.53 -13.39
N ALA A 308 0.85 -4.45 -13.92
CA ALA A 308 0.27 -3.41 -13.09
C ALA A 308 -0.84 -4.01 -12.23
N ASN A 309 -1.89 -4.64 -12.76
CA ASN A 309 -2.96 -5.24 -11.95
C ASN A 309 -2.43 -6.26 -10.94
N LYS A 310 -1.47 -7.13 -11.29
CA LYS A 310 -0.88 -8.06 -10.31
C LYS A 310 -0.23 -7.30 -9.15
N GLN A 311 0.62 -6.32 -9.42
CA GLN A 311 1.34 -5.56 -8.39
C GLN A 311 0.46 -4.52 -7.66
N ILE A 312 -0.47 -3.89 -8.39
CA ILE A 312 -1.49 -2.94 -7.94
C ILE A 312 -2.42 -3.66 -6.97
N LEU A 313 -3.00 -4.82 -7.33
CA LEU A 313 -3.81 -5.65 -6.43
C LEU A 313 -3.13 -6.00 -5.11
N GLN A 314 -1.81 -6.13 -5.14
CA GLN A 314 -1.00 -6.49 -3.99
C GLN A 314 -0.53 -5.25 -3.21
N PHE A 315 -0.72 -4.05 -3.75
CA PHE A 315 -0.20 -2.84 -3.16
C PHE A 315 -0.84 -2.54 -1.79
N PRO A 316 -0.06 -2.33 -0.72
CA PRO A 316 -0.62 -2.10 0.62
C PRO A 316 -1.63 -0.94 0.70
N ILE A 317 -1.59 0.01 -0.24
CA ILE A 317 -2.54 1.12 -0.33
C ILE A 317 -3.95 0.70 -0.73
N HIS A 318 -4.16 -0.45 -1.36
CA HIS A 318 -5.51 -0.85 -1.77
C HIS A 318 -6.44 -1.10 -0.59
N MET A 319 -5.89 -1.70 0.47
CA MET A 319 -6.63 -1.81 1.72
C MET A 319 -6.85 -0.45 2.40
N MET A 320 -6.10 0.60 2.02
CA MET A 320 -6.37 1.96 2.49
C MET A 320 -7.72 2.50 2.03
N TYR A 321 -8.20 2.09 0.84
CA TYR A 321 -9.50 2.54 0.33
C TYR A 321 -10.67 2.15 1.24
N TYR A 322 -10.49 1.11 2.06
CA TYR A 322 -11.46 0.67 3.05
C TYR A 322 -11.32 1.35 4.42
N LEU A 323 -10.27 2.14 4.66
CA LEU A 323 -10.06 2.80 5.96
C LEU A 323 -11.18 3.80 6.32
N PRO A 324 -11.68 4.66 5.41
CA PRO A 324 -12.80 5.55 5.73
C PRO A 324 -14.04 4.76 6.17
N LEU A 325 -14.35 3.67 5.47
CA LEU A 325 -15.44 2.77 5.82
C LEU A 325 -15.28 2.20 7.24
N ILE A 326 -14.14 1.58 7.53
CA ILE A 326 -13.86 0.98 8.85
C ILE A 326 -13.94 2.03 9.96
N TYR A 327 -13.45 3.25 9.69
CA TYR A 327 -13.55 4.35 10.63
C TYR A 327 -14.99 4.69 10.96
N TYR A 328 -15.87 4.85 9.96
CA TYR A 328 -17.26 5.26 10.18
C TYR A 328 -18.15 4.12 10.68
N LEU A 329 -17.85 2.86 10.36
CA LEU A 329 -18.57 1.69 10.91
C LEU A 329 -18.52 1.64 12.44
N LYS A 330 -17.44 2.15 13.04
CA LYS A 330 -17.24 2.21 14.49
C LYS A 330 -17.97 3.37 15.18
N ARG A 331 -18.48 4.36 14.43
CA ARG A 331 -19.18 5.50 15.03
C ARG A 331 -20.46 5.03 15.72
N ASN A 332 -20.66 5.48 16.95
CA ASN A 332 -21.84 5.17 17.76
C ASN A 332 -23.13 5.51 16.98
N PRO A 333 -24.16 4.65 17.06
CA PRO A 333 -25.46 4.97 16.47
C PRO A 333 -26.07 6.17 17.20
N PHE A 334 -26.54 7.16 16.44
CA PHE A 334 -27.29 8.29 16.97
C PHE A 334 -28.75 8.19 16.55
N LYS A 335 -29.67 8.59 17.42
CA LYS A 335 -31.10 8.67 17.09
C LYS A 335 -31.40 10.06 16.57
N TYR A 336 -31.55 10.18 15.26
CA TYR A 336 -31.95 11.41 14.62
C TYR A 336 -33.48 11.50 14.56
N ASN A 337 -34.01 12.71 14.66
CA ASN A 337 -35.46 12.95 14.61
C ASN A 337 -35.97 13.11 13.17
N TYR A 338 -35.12 13.56 12.26
CA TYR A 338 -35.45 13.85 10.85
C TYR A 338 -34.39 13.28 9.90
N GLY A 339 -34.71 13.18 8.61
CA GLY A 339 -33.80 12.75 7.55
C GLY A 339 -33.88 11.26 7.18
N ILE A 340 -32.96 10.80 6.32
CA ILE A 340 -32.87 9.37 5.91
C ILE A 340 -32.28 8.54 7.06
N GLU A 341 -31.42 9.15 7.86
CA GLU A 341 -30.74 8.58 9.02
C GLU A 341 -31.70 8.21 10.17
N SER A 342 -32.88 8.86 10.26
CA SER A 342 -33.91 8.54 11.26
C SER A 342 -34.76 7.33 10.91
N LYS A 343 -34.69 6.84 9.65
CA LYS A 343 -35.45 5.66 9.20
C LYS A 343 -35.00 4.40 9.96
N SER A 344 -35.94 3.49 10.19
CA SER A 344 -35.72 2.25 10.95
C SER A 344 -34.58 1.39 10.39
N LEU A 345 -34.47 1.29 9.06
CA LEU A 345 -33.40 0.56 8.38
C LEU A 345 -32.02 1.17 8.68
N SER A 346 -31.88 2.49 8.55
CA SER A 346 -30.64 3.21 8.85
C SER A 346 -30.20 2.99 10.30
N ILE A 347 -31.14 3.08 11.25
CA ILE A 347 -30.87 2.82 12.67
C ILE A 347 -30.42 1.36 12.89
N ARG A 348 -31.06 0.39 12.25
CA ARG A 348 -30.67 -1.04 12.34
C ARG A 348 -29.27 -1.27 11.80
N ILE A 349 -28.96 -0.77 10.59
CA ILE A 349 -27.63 -0.87 9.98
C ILE A 349 -26.58 -0.22 10.88
N SER A 350 -26.85 0.97 11.41
CA SER A 350 -25.92 1.67 12.31
C SER A 350 -25.67 0.90 13.62
N LYS A 351 -26.68 0.24 14.19
CA LYS A 351 -26.53 -0.57 15.40
C LYS A 351 -25.75 -1.85 15.13
N ILE A 352 -26.06 -2.56 14.05
CA ILE A 352 -25.38 -3.80 13.66
C ILE A 352 -23.90 -3.51 13.37
N SER A 353 -23.62 -2.49 12.56
CA SER A 353 -22.24 -2.09 12.26
C SER A 353 -21.46 -1.72 13.52
N TYR A 354 -22.03 -0.92 14.42
CA TYR A 354 -21.39 -0.57 15.68
C TYR A 354 -21.13 -1.80 16.57
N PHE A 355 -22.08 -2.73 16.65
CA PHE A 355 -21.92 -3.96 17.41
C PHE A 355 -20.75 -4.81 16.88
N ILE A 356 -20.70 -5.02 15.57
CA ILE A 356 -19.65 -5.81 14.91
C ILE A 356 -18.27 -5.15 15.03
N PHE A 357 -18.16 -3.83 14.82
CA PHE A 357 -16.84 -3.20 14.71
C PHE A 357 -16.29 -2.63 16.03
N GLU A 358 -17.15 -2.28 17.00
CA GLU A 358 -16.68 -1.75 18.28
C GLU A 358 -16.96 -2.69 19.47
N LYS A 359 -18.14 -3.30 19.56
CA LYS A 359 -18.46 -4.16 20.72
C LYS A 359 -17.75 -5.51 20.71
N THR A 360 -17.67 -6.19 19.56
CA THR A 360 -17.01 -7.51 19.44
C THR A 360 -15.52 -7.41 19.09
N LYS A 361 -14.95 -6.19 19.08
CA LYS A 361 -13.62 -5.84 18.56
C LYS A 361 -12.48 -6.75 19.01
N ASN A 362 -12.53 -7.31 20.22
CA ASN A 362 -11.48 -8.23 20.68
C ASN A 362 -11.63 -9.61 20.04
N TYR A 363 -12.83 -10.18 20.03
CA TYR A 363 -13.05 -11.54 19.52
C TYR A 363 -12.80 -11.63 18.01
N LEU A 364 -13.39 -10.72 17.22
CA LEU A 364 -13.15 -10.65 15.77
C LEU A 364 -11.68 -10.40 15.43
N PHE A 365 -11.01 -9.56 16.23
CA PHE A 365 -9.59 -9.29 16.00
C PHE A 365 -8.73 -10.54 16.23
N TYR A 366 -8.95 -11.27 17.33
CA TYR A 366 -8.18 -12.48 17.62
C TYR A 366 -8.50 -13.62 16.63
N SER A 367 -9.77 -13.82 16.28
CA SER A 367 -10.15 -14.87 15.32
C SER A 367 -9.59 -14.61 13.92
N LEU A 368 -9.65 -13.36 13.45
CA LEU A 368 -9.08 -12.99 12.16
C LEU A 368 -7.55 -13.06 12.16
N ILE A 369 -6.88 -12.68 13.26
CA ILE A 369 -5.42 -12.84 13.38
C ILE A 369 -5.02 -14.31 13.30
N LEU A 370 -5.69 -15.19 14.04
CA LEU A 370 -5.38 -16.61 14.01
C LEU A 370 -5.58 -17.19 12.61
N LEU A 371 -6.66 -16.79 11.93
CA LEU A 371 -6.95 -17.21 10.57
C LEU A 371 -5.89 -16.69 9.59
N ILE A 372 -5.48 -15.43 9.69
CA ILE A 372 -4.42 -14.86 8.87
C ILE A 372 -3.09 -15.59 9.09
N PHE A 373 -2.70 -15.84 10.35
CA PHE A 373 -1.45 -16.57 10.62
C PHE A 373 -1.49 -18.01 10.11
N TYR A 374 -2.64 -18.68 10.22
CA TYR A 374 -2.82 -20.01 9.63
C TYR A 374 -2.57 -19.99 8.11
N PHE A 375 -3.03 -18.95 7.40
CA PHE A 375 -2.78 -18.80 5.96
C PHE A 375 -1.35 -18.37 5.62
N ILE A 376 -0.62 -17.74 6.55
CA ILE A 376 0.76 -17.33 6.32
C ILE A 376 1.74 -18.47 6.56
N LEU A 377 1.45 -19.46 7.42
CA LEU A 377 2.44 -20.51 7.75
C LEU A 377 2.93 -21.26 6.50
N PRO A 378 4.25 -21.48 6.37
CA PRO A 378 4.79 -22.28 5.27
C PRO A 378 4.27 -23.71 5.41
N ARG A 379 3.93 -24.30 4.26
CA ARG A 379 3.41 -25.65 4.14
C ARG A 379 4.47 -26.63 3.68
#